data_AF-A0A7W1KN83-F1
#
_entry.id   AF-A0A7W1KN83-F1
#
_cell.length_a   1.000
_cell.length_b   1.000
_cell.length_c   1.000
_cell.angle_alpha   90.00
_cell.angle_beta   90.00
_cell.angle_gamma   90.00
#
_symmetry.space_group_name_H-M   'P 1'
#
loop_
_entity.id
_entity.type
_entity.pdbx_description
1 polymer ?
#
loop_
_entity_poly.entity_id
_entity_poly.type
_entity_poly.pdbx_seq_one_letter_code
_entity_poly.pdbx_strand_id
1 'polypeptide(L)'
;REASRAHYAPGVEFQIGKIEMVANTGTYIDAPFHRYADGKDLAQLALESLADLDAVVVSIPRGAGRAIGARAFEGVDVAGKAVLVETGWDVHWRTERYLRGHPFLTADAAEHLASRGVRLVGIDSLNIDDTADVARPVHSTLLGAGVPIVEHLCNLAGLPDRDFKFFAVPARVAGFGSWPVRAFGHVLSSNDRLGLSRRRPPLG
;
A
#
# COMPACT_ATOMS: atom_id res chain seq x y z
N ARG A 1 -18.04 5.61 -28.61
CA ARG A 1 -17.97 4.95 -29.94
C ARG A 1 -18.96 5.56 -30.92
N GLU A 2 -20.27 5.57 -30.63
CA GLU A 2 -21.26 6.20 -31.55
C GLU A 2 -20.96 7.67 -31.86
N ALA A 3 -20.69 8.50 -30.86
CA ALA A 3 -20.35 9.91 -31.08
C ALA A 3 -19.08 10.12 -31.93
N SER A 4 -18.13 9.17 -31.91
CA SER A 4 -16.89 9.28 -32.71
C SER A 4 -17.14 9.07 -34.20
N ARG A 5 -18.16 8.30 -34.59
CA ARG A 5 -18.48 8.06 -36.02
C ARG A 5 -18.91 9.33 -36.76
N ALA A 6 -19.45 10.31 -36.05
CA ALA A 6 -19.84 11.60 -36.61
C ALA A 6 -18.67 12.58 -36.76
N HIS A 7 -17.53 12.30 -36.12
CA HIS A 7 -16.39 13.22 -36.02
C HIS A 7 -15.12 12.70 -36.72
N TYR A 8 -15.05 11.42 -37.06
CA TYR A 8 -13.88 10.78 -37.65
C TYR A 8 -14.21 10.03 -38.94
N ALA A 9 -13.17 9.71 -39.72
CA ALA A 9 -13.30 9.01 -40.99
C ALA A 9 -13.99 7.63 -40.84
N PRO A 10 -14.64 7.10 -41.89
CA PRO A 10 -15.24 5.77 -41.87
C PRO A 10 -14.26 4.70 -41.38
N GLY A 11 -14.70 3.87 -40.43
CA GLY A 11 -13.88 2.82 -39.81
C GLY A 11 -13.00 3.29 -38.65
N VAL A 12 -12.95 4.60 -38.33
CA VAL A 12 -12.21 5.14 -37.19
C VAL A 12 -13.15 5.43 -36.02
N GLU A 13 -13.01 4.67 -34.95
CA GLU A 13 -13.83 4.82 -33.74
C GLU A 13 -12.99 4.87 -32.47
N PHE A 14 -13.38 5.73 -31.55
CA PHE A 14 -12.76 5.85 -30.23
C PHE A 14 -13.78 5.54 -29.13
N GLN A 15 -13.28 4.92 -28.06
CA GLN A 15 -13.98 4.83 -26.79
C GLN A 15 -13.29 5.77 -25.81
N ILE A 16 -14.10 6.63 -25.17
CA ILE A 16 -13.66 7.52 -24.12
C ILE A 16 -14.47 7.12 -22.88
N GLY A 17 -13.77 6.80 -21.79
CA GLY A 17 -14.39 6.48 -20.50
C GLY A 17 -14.42 7.71 -19.59
N LYS A 18 -15.50 7.85 -18.82
CA LYS A 18 -15.56 8.72 -17.63
C LYS A 18 -15.56 7.81 -16.40
N ILE A 19 -14.78 8.15 -15.39
CA ILE A 19 -14.77 7.47 -14.10
C ILE A 19 -15.29 8.46 -13.05
N GLU A 20 -16.21 8.00 -12.20
CA GLU A 20 -16.70 8.71 -11.02
C GLU A 20 -16.69 7.71 -9.87
N MET A 21 -15.89 7.97 -8.84
CA MET A 21 -15.63 7.03 -7.75
C MET A 21 -15.09 7.74 -6.51
N VAL A 22 -15.26 7.10 -5.34
CA VAL A 22 -14.53 7.48 -4.12
C VAL A 22 -13.08 6.98 -4.26
N ALA A 23 -12.11 7.80 -3.89
CA ALA A 23 -10.71 7.49 -4.15
C ALA A 23 -10.18 6.29 -3.32
N ASN A 24 -10.76 6.05 -2.15
CA ASN A 24 -10.54 4.86 -1.31
C ASN A 24 -11.36 3.65 -1.81
N THR A 25 -11.17 3.27 -3.08
CA THR A 25 -11.88 2.12 -3.69
C THR A 25 -10.90 1.09 -4.22
N GLY A 26 -11.16 -0.19 -3.93
CA GLY A 26 -10.27 -1.29 -4.29
C GLY A 26 -9.00 -1.25 -3.44
N THR A 27 -7.88 -1.76 -3.97
CA THR A 27 -6.56 -1.47 -3.39
C THR A 27 -6.19 -0.03 -3.70
N TYR A 28 -5.91 0.77 -2.67
CA TYR A 28 -5.55 2.18 -2.81
C TYR A 28 -4.38 2.51 -1.89
N ILE A 29 -3.79 3.67 -2.12
CA ILE A 29 -2.75 4.24 -1.28
C ILE A 29 -3.21 5.56 -0.69
N ASP A 30 -2.86 5.80 0.56
CA ASP A 30 -3.03 7.07 1.27
C ASP A 30 -1.70 7.80 1.39
N ALA A 31 -1.72 9.07 1.04
CA ALA A 31 -0.67 10.07 1.24
C ALA A 31 -0.92 10.84 2.54
N PRO A 32 0.10 11.54 3.10
CA PRO A 32 -0.08 12.36 4.29
C PRO A 32 -1.27 13.33 4.25
N PHE A 33 -1.57 13.88 3.07
CA PHE A 33 -2.72 14.76 2.84
C PHE A 33 -4.07 14.12 3.20
N HIS A 34 -4.20 12.79 3.16
CA HIS A 34 -5.41 12.08 3.58
C HIS A 34 -5.78 12.41 5.05
N ARG A 35 -4.77 12.64 5.90
CA ARG A 35 -4.95 12.90 7.33
C ARG A 35 -4.67 14.35 7.73
N TYR A 36 -3.71 15.00 7.07
CA TYR A 36 -3.16 16.31 7.43
C TYR A 36 -3.30 17.28 6.26
N ALA A 37 -4.05 18.36 6.41
CA ALA A 37 -4.36 19.29 5.32
C ALA A 37 -3.12 19.97 4.70
N ASP A 38 -2.02 20.05 5.44
CA ASP A 38 -0.70 20.56 5.03
C ASP A 38 0.29 19.43 4.66
N GLY A 39 -0.13 18.17 4.77
CA GLY A 39 0.63 17.00 4.39
C GLY A 39 0.82 16.89 2.88
N LYS A 40 1.84 16.12 2.48
CA LYS A 40 2.09 15.82 1.05
C LYS A 40 0.90 15.12 0.41
N ASP A 41 0.44 15.66 -0.71
CA ASP A 41 -0.54 14.99 -1.57
C ASP A 41 0.13 13.95 -2.49
N LEU A 42 -0.67 13.22 -3.28
CA LEU A 42 -0.17 12.20 -4.20
C LEU A 42 0.80 12.75 -5.26
N ALA A 43 0.70 14.03 -5.63
CA ALA A 43 1.59 14.66 -6.61
C ALA A 43 2.96 15.03 -6.04
N GLN A 44 3.08 15.07 -4.71
CA GLN A 44 4.27 15.43 -3.94
C GLN A 44 5.00 14.21 -3.34
N LEU A 45 4.41 13.01 -3.40
CA LEU A 45 5.10 11.78 -3.02
C LEU A 45 6.24 11.48 -3.99
N ALA A 46 7.40 11.13 -3.44
CA ALA A 46 8.57 10.74 -4.23
C ALA A 46 8.39 9.32 -4.77
N LEU A 47 8.77 9.04 -6.02
CA LEU A 47 8.56 7.72 -6.62
C LEU A 47 9.30 6.62 -5.86
N GLU A 48 10.46 6.93 -5.28
CA GLU A 48 11.26 6.02 -4.46
C GLU A 48 10.57 5.66 -3.13
N SER A 49 9.41 6.26 -2.83
CA SER A 49 8.55 5.88 -1.69
C SER A 49 7.41 4.95 -2.08
N LEU A 50 7.28 4.62 -3.37
CA LEU A 50 6.10 3.96 -3.94
C LEU A 50 6.45 2.84 -4.93
N ALA A 51 7.65 2.88 -5.51
CA ALA A 51 8.10 1.99 -6.56
C ALA A 51 9.46 1.38 -6.23
N ASP A 52 9.68 0.15 -6.71
CA ASP A 52 10.95 -0.59 -6.58
C ASP A 52 11.45 -0.71 -5.13
N LEU A 53 10.50 -0.74 -4.18
CA LEU A 53 10.79 -0.85 -2.76
C LEU A 53 11.22 -2.27 -2.44
N ASP A 54 12.34 -2.44 -1.73
CA ASP A 54 12.58 -3.71 -1.04
C ASP A 54 11.42 -3.96 -0.08
N ALA A 55 10.88 -5.17 -0.10
CA ALA A 55 9.67 -5.48 0.62
C ALA A 55 9.82 -6.72 1.49
N VAL A 56 9.11 -6.70 2.61
CA VAL A 56 8.97 -7.83 3.54
C VAL A 56 7.50 -8.10 3.77
N VAL A 57 7.12 -9.38 3.80
CA VAL A 57 5.79 -9.81 4.23
C VAL A 57 5.89 -10.24 5.69
N VAL A 58 5.01 -9.71 6.52
CA VAL A 58 4.84 -10.12 7.92
C VAL A 58 3.53 -10.88 8.02
N SER A 59 3.63 -12.21 8.01
CA SER A 59 2.48 -13.11 8.12
C SER A 59 1.99 -13.24 9.57
N ILE A 60 0.71 -12.95 9.77
CA ILE A 60 0.06 -13.02 11.07
C ILE A 60 -0.58 -14.40 11.25
N PRO A 61 -0.24 -15.14 12.33
CA PRO A 61 -0.84 -16.45 12.57
C PRO A 61 -2.36 -16.39 12.66
N ARG A 62 -3.02 -17.38 12.06
CA ARG A 62 -4.47 -17.54 12.20
C ARG A 62 -4.85 -17.67 13.67
N GLY A 63 -5.83 -16.88 14.11
CA GLY A 63 -6.29 -16.88 15.50
C GLY A 63 -5.49 -15.99 16.45
N ALA A 64 -4.50 -15.22 15.97
CA ALA A 64 -3.77 -14.23 16.78
C ALA A 64 -4.64 -13.04 17.28
N GLY A 65 -5.93 -13.02 16.95
CA GLY A 65 -6.83 -11.91 17.22
C GLY A 65 -6.84 -10.88 16.09
N ARG A 66 -7.57 -9.78 16.30
CA ARG A 66 -7.66 -8.68 15.33
C ARG A 66 -6.55 -7.64 15.47
N ALA A 67 -6.11 -7.38 16.70
CA ALA A 67 -5.15 -6.33 17.01
C ALA A 67 -3.72 -6.87 16.84
N ILE A 68 -2.97 -6.28 15.90
CA ILE A 68 -1.59 -6.68 15.57
C ILE A 68 -0.64 -5.66 16.20
N GLY A 69 0.04 -6.10 17.26
CA GLY A 69 0.95 -5.28 18.06
C GLY A 69 2.39 -5.21 17.54
N ALA A 70 3.22 -4.37 18.17
CA ALA A 70 4.63 -4.20 17.82
C ALA A 70 5.43 -5.51 17.82
N ARG A 71 5.04 -6.48 18.65
CA ARG A 71 5.64 -7.83 18.73
C ARG A 71 5.66 -8.57 17.39
N ALA A 72 4.70 -8.33 16.51
CA ALA A 72 4.67 -8.95 15.18
C ALA A 72 5.84 -8.53 14.28
N PHE A 73 6.49 -7.41 14.62
CA PHE A 73 7.58 -6.81 13.84
C PHE A 73 8.95 -6.97 14.53
N GLU A 74 9.01 -7.61 15.70
CA GLU A 74 10.26 -7.85 16.40
C GLU A 74 11.21 -8.73 15.56
N GLY A 75 12.45 -8.27 15.38
CA GLY A 75 13.45 -8.97 14.59
C GLY A 75 13.28 -8.85 13.07
N VAL A 76 12.24 -8.15 12.59
CA VAL A 76 12.04 -7.84 11.17
C VAL A 76 12.84 -6.58 10.80
N ASP A 77 13.65 -6.66 9.76
CA ASP A 77 14.33 -5.49 9.20
C ASP A 77 13.38 -4.71 8.29
N VAL A 78 12.82 -3.64 8.83
CA VAL A 78 11.82 -2.77 8.18
C VAL A 78 12.40 -1.50 7.56
N ALA A 79 13.66 -1.17 7.88
CA ALA A 79 14.24 0.13 7.55
C ALA A 79 14.36 0.33 6.03
N GLY A 80 13.74 1.40 5.52
CA GLY A 80 13.72 1.72 4.09
C GLY A 80 12.84 0.80 3.24
N LYS A 81 12.07 -0.11 3.84
CA LYS A 81 11.30 -1.14 3.12
C LYS A 81 9.80 -0.88 3.11
N ALA A 82 9.11 -1.52 2.16
CA ALA A 82 7.69 -1.76 2.26
C ALA A 82 7.42 -2.94 3.20
N VAL A 83 6.64 -2.71 4.26
CA VAL A 83 6.19 -3.78 5.17
C VAL A 83 4.75 -4.12 4.81
N LEU A 84 4.53 -5.34 4.31
CA LEU A 84 3.20 -5.83 3.93
C LEU A 84 2.70 -6.81 4.98
N VAL A 85 1.60 -6.48 5.63
CA VAL A 85 1.02 -7.27 6.72
C VAL A 85 -0.01 -8.22 6.12
N GLU A 86 0.33 -9.50 6.10
CA GLU A 86 -0.54 -10.58 5.61
C GLU A 86 -1.33 -11.14 6.79
N THR A 87 -2.63 -10.95 6.76
CA THR A 87 -3.55 -11.39 7.82
C THR A 87 -4.47 -12.50 7.33
N GLY A 88 -4.49 -12.75 6.02
CA GLY A 88 -5.39 -13.67 5.35
C GLY A 88 -6.84 -13.20 5.35
N TRP A 89 -7.08 -11.90 5.62
CA TRP A 89 -8.43 -11.33 5.65
C TRP A 89 -9.03 -11.14 4.25
N ASP A 90 -8.17 -11.08 3.24
CA ASP A 90 -8.52 -10.97 1.83
C ASP A 90 -9.38 -12.14 1.31
N VAL A 91 -9.40 -13.29 2.01
CA VAL A 91 -10.34 -14.40 1.72
C VAL A 91 -11.81 -13.97 1.81
N HIS A 92 -12.10 -12.88 2.52
CA HIS A 92 -13.44 -12.32 2.64
C HIS A 92 -13.74 -11.24 1.59
N TRP A 93 -12.81 -10.90 0.69
CA TRP A 93 -12.96 -9.85 -0.31
C TRP A 93 -14.31 -9.91 -1.04
N ARG A 94 -14.95 -8.75 -1.22
CA ARG A 94 -16.30 -8.59 -1.84
C ARG A 94 -17.43 -9.31 -1.11
N THR A 95 -17.30 -9.52 0.20
CA THR A 95 -18.38 -10.00 1.07
C THR A 95 -18.65 -9.02 2.21
N GLU A 96 -19.84 -9.09 2.80
CA GLU A 96 -20.18 -8.33 4.02
C GLU A 96 -19.23 -8.63 5.19
N ARG A 97 -18.65 -9.83 5.22
CA ARG A 97 -17.69 -10.23 6.25
C ARG A 97 -16.43 -9.38 6.19
N TYR A 98 -15.97 -8.98 5.01
CA TYR A 98 -14.77 -8.15 4.84
C TYR A 98 -14.87 -6.84 5.61
N LEU A 99 -16.08 -6.27 5.66
CA LEU A 99 -16.37 -4.96 6.23
C LEU A 99 -16.44 -4.96 7.77
N ARG A 100 -16.36 -6.13 8.43
CA ARG A 100 -16.62 -6.25 9.88
C ARG A 100 -15.62 -7.15 10.58
N GLY A 101 -15.04 -6.65 11.66
CA GLY A 101 -14.17 -7.45 12.52
C GLY A 101 -12.82 -7.77 11.88
N HIS A 102 -12.35 -6.91 10.98
CA HIS A 102 -11.08 -7.06 10.29
C HIS A 102 -9.88 -6.88 11.24
N PRO A 103 -8.74 -7.52 10.93
CA PRO A 103 -7.46 -7.23 11.59
C PRO A 103 -6.97 -5.82 11.29
N PHE A 104 -6.22 -5.25 12.22
CA PHE A 104 -5.68 -3.89 12.18
C PHE A 104 -4.38 -3.83 12.99
N LEU A 105 -3.56 -2.80 12.75
CA LEU A 105 -2.36 -2.53 13.55
C LEU A 105 -2.71 -1.67 14.77
N THR A 106 -2.04 -1.90 15.88
CA THR A 106 -2.19 -1.05 17.08
C THR A 106 -1.30 0.19 17.02
N ALA A 107 -1.53 1.14 17.92
CA ALA A 107 -0.71 2.35 18.02
C ALA A 107 0.78 2.05 18.24
N ASP A 108 1.11 1.10 19.11
CA ASP A 108 2.50 0.68 19.37
C ASP A 108 3.15 0.03 18.15
N ALA A 109 2.39 -0.69 17.32
CA ALA A 109 2.90 -1.20 16.04
C ALA A 109 3.26 -0.07 15.07
N ALA A 110 2.41 0.95 14.97
CA ALA A 110 2.67 2.12 14.12
C ALA A 110 3.91 2.90 14.58
N GLU A 111 4.05 3.12 15.90
CA GLU A 111 5.21 3.78 16.50
C GLU A 111 6.51 2.97 16.27
N HIS A 112 6.44 1.65 16.44
CA HIS A 112 7.56 0.76 16.18
C HIS A 112 8.04 0.84 14.72
N LEU A 113 7.10 0.78 13.77
CA LEU A 113 7.39 0.84 12.34
C LEU A 113 7.96 2.21 11.94
N ALA A 114 7.33 3.30 12.37
CA ALA A 114 7.75 4.66 12.06
C ALA A 114 9.15 4.97 12.64
N SER A 115 9.39 4.62 13.90
CA SER A 115 10.68 4.87 14.56
C SER A 115 11.84 4.08 13.97
N ARG A 116 11.57 2.98 13.26
CA ARG A 116 12.56 2.17 12.56
C ARG A 116 12.72 2.51 11.08
N GLY A 117 12.08 3.60 10.62
CA GLY A 117 12.26 4.12 9.28
C GLY A 117 11.64 3.26 8.19
N VAL A 118 10.49 2.62 8.46
CA VAL A 118 9.69 1.98 7.42
C VAL A 118 9.40 2.98 6.28
N ARG A 119 9.38 2.50 5.04
CA ARG A 119 9.17 3.36 3.86
C ARG A 119 7.72 3.43 3.42
N LEU A 120 7.01 2.31 3.53
CA LEU A 120 5.61 2.13 3.18
C LEU A 120 5.03 1.02 4.05
N VAL A 121 3.78 1.12 4.46
CA VAL A 121 3.07 0.03 5.17
C VAL A 121 1.85 -0.37 4.38
N GLY A 122 1.69 -1.67 4.14
CA GLY A 122 0.52 -2.24 3.48
C GLY A 122 -0.18 -3.28 4.35
N ILE A 123 -1.49 -3.42 4.21
CA ILE A 123 -2.28 -4.47 4.88
C ILE A 123 -3.32 -5.07 3.94
N ASP A 124 -3.57 -6.38 4.04
CA ASP A 124 -4.58 -7.10 3.27
C ASP A 124 -5.99 -7.08 3.88
N SER A 125 -6.25 -6.11 4.76
CA SER A 125 -7.52 -5.92 5.45
C SER A 125 -8.23 -4.63 5.04
N LEU A 126 -9.45 -4.45 5.56
CA LEU A 126 -10.31 -3.29 5.26
C LEU A 126 -9.66 -1.95 5.60
N ASN A 127 -8.94 -1.89 6.71
CA ASN A 127 -8.33 -0.67 7.19
C ASN A 127 -7.19 -1.04 8.16
N ILE A 128 -6.13 -0.23 8.16
CA ILE A 128 -4.97 -0.44 9.01
C ILE A 128 -5.22 -0.06 10.47
N ASP A 129 -6.24 0.76 10.75
CA ASP A 129 -6.75 1.08 12.09
C ASP A 129 -7.98 0.24 12.46
N ASP A 130 -8.29 0.12 13.76
CA ASP A 130 -9.61 -0.39 14.15
C ASP A 130 -10.70 0.58 13.70
N THR A 131 -11.68 0.06 12.96
CA THR A 131 -12.81 0.87 12.50
C THR A 131 -13.73 1.36 13.61
N ALA A 132 -13.65 0.76 14.80
CA ALA A 132 -14.34 1.21 16.01
C ALA A 132 -13.58 2.34 16.75
N ASP A 133 -12.28 2.50 16.53
CA ASP A 133 -11.50 3.58 17.14
C ASP A 133 -11.59 4.84 16.28
N VAL A 134 -12.21 5.89 16.82
CA VAL A 134 -12.36 7.17 16.14
C VAL A 134 -11.06 7.96 16.08
N ALA A 135 -10.05 7.63 16.89
CA ALA A 135 -8.77 8.33 16.91
C ALA A 135 -7.88 8.00 15.71
N ARG A 136 -8.01 6.79 15.15
CA ARG A 136 -7.20 6.28 14.02
C ARG A 136 -5.70 6.52 14.24
N PRO A 137 -5.13 5.95 15.32
CA PRO A 137 -3.75 6.23 15.71
C PRO A 137 -2.73 5.79 14.64
N VAL A 138 -2.97 4.72 13.89
CA VAL A 138 -2.03 4.21 12.89
C VAL A 138 -1.92 5.16 11.71
N HIS A 139 -3.05 5.61 11.15
CA HIS A 139 -3.04 6.66 10.12
C HIS A 139 -2.31 7.90 10.63
N SER A 140 -2.64 8.35 11.84
CA SER A 140 -2.05 9.57 12.40
C SER A 140 -0.53 9.44 12.54
N THR A 141 -0.03 8.33 13.09
CA THR A 141 1.40 8.09 13.29
C THR A 141 2.16 7.91 11.97
N LEU A 142 1.70 7.03 11.09
CA LEU A 142 2.42 6.71 9.85
C LEU A 142 2.40 7.89 8.87
N LEU A 143 1.22 8.46 8.61
CA LEU A 143 1.09 9.60 7.70
C LEU A 143 1.77 10.85 8.26
N GLY A 144 1.79 11.02 9.58
CA GLY A 144 2.51 12.11 10.25
C GLY A 144 4.03 11.99 10.12
N ALA A 145 4.54 10.75 10.06
CA ALA A 145 5.93 10.46 9.73
C ALA A 145 6.23 10.49 8.21
N GLY A 146 5.24 10.77 7.36
CA GLY A 146 5.38 10.78 5.91
C GLY A 146 5.45 9.40 5.26
N VAL A 147 5.00 8.35 5.95
CA VAL A 147 4.96 6.96 5.48
C VAL A 147 3.61 6.69 4.81
N PRO A 148 3.56 6.43 3.49
CA PRO A 148 2.32 6.09 2.80
C PRO A 148 1.74 4.74 3.27
N ILE A 149 0.42 4.62 3.19
CA ILE A 149 -0.33 3.43 3.63
C ILE A 149 -1.05 2.81 2.44
N VAL A 150 -0.97 1.49 2.26
CA VAL A 150 -1.71 0.76 1.23
C VAL A 150 -2.70 -0.20 1.88
N GLU A 151 -3.99 0.03 1.69
CA GLU A 151 -5.05 -0.79 2.26
C GLU A 151 -5.70 -1.67 1.19
N HIS A 152 -6.51 -2.64 1.63
CA HIS A 152 -7.21 -3.54 0.73
C HIS A 152 -6.27 -4.32 -0.21
N LEU A 153 -5.07 -4.68 0.27
CA LEU A 153 -4.21 -5.62 -0.46
C LEU A 153 -4.87 -7.00 -0.51
N CYS A 154 -4.47 -7.81 -1.48
CA CYS A 154 -4.92 -9.19 -1.63
C CYS A 154 -3.74 -10.05 -2.09
N ASN A 155 -3.84 -11.36 -1.85
CA ASN A 155 -2.89 -12.37 -2.30
C ASN A 155 -1.46 -12.15 -1.76
N LEU A 156 -1.32 -11.59 -0.56
CA LEU A 156 -0.01 -11.44 0.08
C LEU A 156 0.62 -12.79 0.43
N ALA A 157 -0.19 -13.81 0.75
CA ALA A 157 0.27 -15.17 1.00
C ALA A 157 0.94 -15.84 -0.22
N GLY A 158 0.79 -15.27 -1.42
CA GLY A 158 1.46 -15.73 -2.64
C GLY A 158 2.85 -15.11 -2.87
N LEU A 159 3.29 -14.17 -2.02
CA LEU A 159 4.60 -13.53 -2.10
C LEU A 159 5.60 -14.25 -1.17
N PRO A 160 6.91 -14.23 -1.48
CA PRO A 160 7.92 -14.65 -0.53
C PRO A 160 8.00 -13.64 0.64
N ASP A 161 8.45 -14.11 1.81
CA ASP A 161 8.61 -13.27 3.00
C ASP A 161 9.54 -12.05 2.78
N ARG A 162 10.46 -12.15 1.81
CA ARG A 162 11.49 -11.15 1.48
C ARG A 162 12.04 -11.37 0.06
N ASP A 163 13.00 -10.55 -0.33
CA ASP A 163 13.74 -10.62 -1.60
C ASP A 163 12.86 -10.41 -2.85
N PHE A 164 11.88 -9.51 -2.73
CA PHE A 164 11.06 -9.04 -3.83
C PHE A 164 10.92 -7.52 -3.79
N LYS A 165 10.50 -6.96 -4.93
CA LYS A 165 10.24 -5.52 -5.07
C LYS A 165 8.76 -5.24 -5.03
N PHE A 166 8.33 -4.22 -4.29
CA PHE A 166 6.93 -3.81 -4.22
C PHE A 166 6.68 -2.49 -4.94
N PHE A 167 5.52 -2.41 -5.60
CA PHE A 167 5.06 -1.25 -6.35
C PHE A 167 3.61 -0.94 -5.98
N ALA A 168 3.34 0.31 -5.61
CA ALA A 168 2.00 0.85 -5.32
C ALA A 168 1.93 2.31 -5.77
N VAL A 169 2.16 2.56 -7.07
CA VAL A 169 2.24 3.91 -7.63
C VAL A 169 0.84 4.40 -8.03
N PRO A 170 0.33 5.49 -7.45
CA PRO A 170 -0.96 6.09 -7.83
C PRO A 170 -0.80 6.99 -9.05
N ALA A 171 -1.94 7.41 -9.63
CA ALA A 171 -1.93 8.54 -10.55
C ALA A 171 -1.43 9.80 -9.83
N ARG A 172 -0.62 10.60 -10.52
CA ARG A 172 -0.07 11.85 -9.97
C ARG A 172 -1.13 12.96 -10.00
N VAL A 173 -1.95 13.03 -8.96
CA VAL A 173 -3.08 13.98 -8.86
C VAL A 173 -2.88 14.94 -7.70
N ALA A 174 -2.80 16.23 -8.00
CA ALA A 174 -2.65 17.28 -6.99
C ALA A 174 -3.95 17.47 -6.19
N GLY A 175 -3.82 17.74 -4.89
CA GLY A 175 -4.94 17.95 -3.97
C GLY A 175 -5.70 16.67 -3.58
N PHE A 176 -5.16 15.49 -3.91
CA PHE A 176 -5.75 14.20 -3.54
C PHE A 176 -4.91 13.51 -2.47
N GLY A 177 -5.58 13.00 -1.44
CA GLY A 177 -4.96 12.25 -0.35
C GLY A 177 -4.91 10.75 -0.59
N SER A 178 -5.78 10.23 -1.46
CA SER A 178 -5.91 8.80 -1.71
C SER A 178 -6.18 8.55 -3.18
N TRP A 179 -5.73 7.40 -3.70
CA TRP A 179 -6.08 6.97 -5.06
C TRP A 179 -5.90 5.46 -5.24
N PRO A 180 -6.72 4.80 -6.10
CA PRO A 180 -6.54 3.39 -6.42
C PRO A 180 -5.18 3.11 -7.05
N VAL A 181 -4.61 1.96 -6.71
CA VAL A 181 -3.35 1.47 -7.27
C VAL A 181 -3.50 0.06 -7.78
N ARG A 182 -2.75 -0.27 -8.83
CA ARG A 182 -2.50 -1.67 -9.18
C ARG A 182 -1.24 -2.10 -8.44
N ALA A 183 -1.38 -2.45 -7.16
CA ALA A 183 -0.24 -2.91 -6.37
C ALA A 183 0.23 -4.29 -6.84
N PHE A 184 1.55 -4.51 -6.89
CA PHE A 184 2.14 -5.82 -7.21
C PHE A 184 3.53 -6.00 -6.60
N GLY A 185 3.85 -7.27 -6.31
CA GLY A 185 5.21 -7.71 -6.00
C GLY A 185 5.91 -8.26 -7.25
N HIS A 186 7.13 -7.83 -7.51
CA HIS A 186 8.02 -8.39 -8.52
C HIS A 186 9.04 -9.30 -7.83
N VAL A 187 8.82 -10.61 -7.94
CA VAL A 187 9.71 -11.64 -7.36
C VAL A 187 10.96 -11.75 -8.22
N LEU A 188 12.12 -11.51 -7.60
CA LEU A 188 13.40 -11.50 -8.29
C LEU A 188 13.82 -12.91 -8.68
N SER A 189 14.16 -13.10 -9.96
CA SER A 189 14.79 -14.34 -10.43
C SER A 189 16.22 -14.46 -9.89
N SER A 190 16.79 -15.66 -9.94
CA SER A 190 18.19 -15.89 -9.52
C SER A 190 19.20 -15.01 -10.27
N ASN A 191 18.90 -14.61 -11.52
CA ASN A 191 19.75 -13.71 -12.30
C ASN A 191 19.63 -12.24 -11.83
N ASP A 192 18.45 -11.80 -11.39
CA ASP A 192 18.23 -10.42 -10.95
C ASP A 192 18.97 -10.14 -9.62
N ARG A 193 19.04 -11.14 -8.74
CA ARG A 193 19.76 -11.05 -7.46
C ARG A 193 21.28 -10.84 -7.65
N LEU A 194 21.87 -11.44 -8.68
CA LEU A 194 23.28 -11.24 -9.04
C LEU A 194 23.55 -9.83 -9.60
N GLY A 195 22.56 -9.20 -10.25
CA GLY A 195 22.65 -7.82 -10.74
C GLY A 195 22.57 -6.77 -9.63
N LEU A 196 21.74 -7.00 -8.60
CA LEU A 196 21.60 -6.11 -7.43
C LEU A 196 22.86 -6.08 -6.55
N SER A 197 23.55 -7.22 -6.36
CA SER A 197 24.84 -7.27 -5.64
C SER A 197 25.93 -6.41 -6.28
N ARG A 198 25.79 -6.00 -7.55
CA ARG A 198 26.78 -5.20 -8.28
C ARG A 198 26.51 -3.69 -8.26
N ARG A 199 25.41 -3.23 -7.67
CA ARG A 199 25.19 -1.78 -7.49
C ARG A 199 26.14 -1.28 -6.40
N ARG A 200 27.16 -0.50 -6.82
CA ARG A 200 28.15 0.13 -5.93
C ARG A 200 27.46 0.99 -4.87
N PRO A 201 28.00 1.08 -3.64
CA PRO A 201 27.49 2.00 -2.64
C PRO A 201 27.55 3.44 -3.18
N PRO A 202 26.66 4.33 -2.73
CA PRO A 202 26.73 5.73 -3.10
C PRO A 202 28.10 6.28 -2.72
N LEU A 203 28.76 6.97 -3.65
CA LEU A 203 29.95 7.75 -3.35
C LEU A 203 29.54 8.81 -2.31
N GLY A 204 30.21 8.79 -1.16
CA GLY A 204 30.01 9.74 -0.07
C GLY A 204 30.47 11.15 -0.40
#